data_AF-A0A6A5QZX3-F1
#
_entry.id   AF-A0A6A5QZX3-F1
#
_cell.length_a   1.000
_cell.length_b   1.000
_cell.length_c   1.000
_cell.angle_alpha   90.00
_cell.angle_beta   90.00
_cell.angle_gamma   90.00
#
_symmetry.space_group_name_H-M   'P 1'
#
loop_
_entity.id
_entity.type
_entity.pdbx_description
1 polymer ?
#
loop_
_entity_poly.entity_id
_entity_poly.type
_entity_poly.pdbx_seq_one_letter_code
_entity_poly.pdbx_strand_id
1 'polypeptide(L)'
;METKSSIFSRARAVQSTPKKARGFLSLPPELRNMIYQYYFEADFRCEIAAKGCDFRVKKTKTVKLWAGAFQPGTRTLQYIPKPEESAPITIRISRPLGRYTTVQGLQTHWSSSLFALHIVCRQIYAETVALIYNKTVFVFNAPQRIINFHNVISRPKLEYITSLQLHYSNYGCPGLANDRIWREKHNASWIRACGTASRKMVNLQHLKIWMQVHDVPLRFNLRVLWLLPLLQFRRLTQAPMHGGGGSNSGTDTRAIKLVNVDIDFRTRVSNHFSQSHRLAEANNDLHRLFGEAIRLAILGAKEEVAMAGFTTAWEGEYAMWQHHLGFAKTGCPEICLLGDESVYWMRACLCGNLEVDQHDHARFSKNLNDTR
;
A
#
# COMPACT_ATOMS: atom_id res chain seq x y z
N MET A 1 43.86 28.74 -57.65
CA MET A 1 42.98 28.49 -56.49
C MET A 1 42.48 27.06 -56.59
N GLU A 2 43.09 26.17 -55.82
CA GLU A 2 42.90 24.71 -55.88
C GLU A 2 41.64 24.27 -55.14
N THR A 3 40.82 23.48 -55.82
CA THR A 3 39.63 22.82 -55.29
C THR A 3 40.05 21.58 -54.49
N LYS A 4 39.93 21.66 -53.16
CA LYS A 4 40.13 20.52 -52.25
C LYS A 4 39.00 19.50 -52.43
N SER A 5 39.28 18.40 -53.12
CA SER A 5 38.42 17.22 -53.17
C SER A 5 38.45 16.50 -51.82
N SER A 6 37.31 16.49 -51.12
CA SER A 6 37.09 15.75 -49.87
C SER A 6 37.11 14.24 -50.13
N ILE A 7 38.00 13.52 -49.44
CA ILE A 7 38.22 12.07 -49.56
C ILE A 7 37.22 11.26 -48.71
N PHE A 8 36.30 11.91 -47.98
CA PHE A 8 35.40 11.25 -47.03
C PHE A 8 33.96 11.00 -47.50
N SER A 9 33.60 11.30 -48.75
CA SER A 9 32.22 11.16 -49.25
C SER A 9 31.95 9.86 -50.04
N ARG A 10 32.34 8.71 -49.48
CA ARG A 10 31.91 7.38 -49.97
C ARG A 10 31.27 6.52 -48.88
N ALA A 11 30.33 7.10 -48.14
CA ALA A 11 29.29 6.30 -47.50
C ALA A 11 28.33 5.83 -48.60
N ARG A 12 28.58 4.64 -49.18
CA ARG A 12 27.59 3.99 -50.04
C ARG A 12 26.33 3.82 -49.21
N ALA A 13 25.18 4.27 -49.72
CA ALA A 13 23.88 3.91 -49.17
C ALA A 13 23.74 2.39 -49.28
N VAL A 14 24.08 1.68 -48.20
CA VAL A 14 23.80 0.26 -48.08
C VAL A 14 22.28 0.17 -48.09
N GLN A 15 21.73 -0.31 -49.20
CA GLN A 15 20.33 -0.74 -49.27
C GLN A 15 20.17 -1.85 -48.24
N SER A 16 19.72 -1.47 -47.05
CA SER A 16 19.37 -2.38 -45.96
C SER A 16 18.21 -3.23 -46.45
N THR A 17 18.50 -4.42 -46.97
CA THR A 17 17.46 -5.43 -47.16
C THR A 17 16.77 -5.65 -45.81
N PRO A 18 15.42 -5.66 -45.77
CA PRO A 18 14.70 -5.79 -44.51
C PRO A 18 15.12 -7.10 -43.87
N LYS A 19 15.80 -7.02 -42.72
CA LYS A 19 16.23 -8.19 -41.96
C LYS A 19 14.96 -8.96 -41.58
N LYS A 20 14.70 -10.08 -42.27
CA LYS A 20 13.64 -11.00 -41.88
C LYS A 20 13.91 -11.41 -40.44
N ALA A 21 13.04 -11.00 -39.52
CA ALA A 21 13.11 -11.41 -38.13
C ALA A 21 13.12 -12.96 -38.10
N ARG A 22 14.04 -13.55 -37.33
CA ARG A 22 14.14 -15.02 -37.16
C ARG A 22 13.76 -15.38 -35.73
N GLY A 23 13.14 -16.55 -35.55
CA GLY A 23 12.80 -17.09 -34.23
C GLY A 23 11.59 -16.42 -33.59
N PHE A 24 11.60 -16.24 -32.27
CA PHE A 24 10.45 -15.70 -31.53
C PHE A 24 9.92 -14.35 -32.06
N LEU A 25 10.81 -13.47 -32.53
CA LEU A 25 10.43 -12.17 -33.11
C LEU A 25 9.80 -12.27 -34.51
N SER A 26 9.88 -13.42 -35.17
CA SER A 26 9.16 -13.67 -36.42
C SER A 26 7.70 -14.06 -36.20
N LEU A 27 7.31 -14.36 -34.95
CA LEU A 27 5.92 -14.62 -34.62
C LEU A 27 5.10 -13.33 -34.74
N PRO A 28 3.83 -13.42 -35.18
CA PRO A 28 2.88 -12.32 -35.10
C PRO A 28 2.78 -11.75 -33.68
N PRO A 29 2.59 -10.43 -33.52
CA PRO A 29 2.47 -9.78 -32.21
C PRO A 29 1.42 -10.42 -31.29
N GLU A 30 0.34 -10.95 -31.85
CA GLU A 30 -0.76 -11.60 -31.13
C GLU A 30 -0.27 -12.85 -30.40
N LEU A 31 0.48 -13.72 -31.09
CA LEU A 31 1.05 -14.93 -30.49
C LEU A 31 2.11 -14.59 -29.43
N ARG A 32 2.93 -13.56 -29.67
CA ARG A 32 3.88 -13.09 -28.66
C ARG A 32 3.15 -12.61 -27.40
N ASN A 33 2.08 -11.84 -27.56
CA ASN A 33 1.27 -11.35 -26.45
C ASN A 33 0.62 -12.48 -25.66
N MET A 34 0.11 -13.54 -26.32
CA MET A 34 -0.40 -14.72 -25.63
C MET A 34 0.68 -15.41 -24.80
N ILE A 35 1.90 -15.55 -25.35
CA ILE A 35 3.04 -16.13 -24.64
C ILE A 35 3.43 -15.25 -23.45
N TYR A 36 3.45 -13.93 -23.61
CA TYR A 36 3.71 -13.02 -22.50
C TYR A 36 2.65 -13.12 -21.41
N GLN A 37 1.37 -13.20 -21.77
CA GLN A 37 0.28 -13.36 -20.80
C GLN A 37 0.44 -14.63 -19.97
N TYR A 38 0.82 -15.74 -20.60
CA TYR A 38 1.12 -16.99 -19.90
C TYR A 38 2.34 -16.84 -18.98
N TYR A 39 3.41 -16.20 -19.45
CA TYR A 39 4.61 -15.97 -18.64
C TYR A 39 4.35 -15.07 -17.41
N PHE A 40 3.48 -14.06 -17.56
CA PHE A 40 3.09 -13.13 -16.49
C PHE A 40 1.75 -13.51 -15.81
N GLU A 41 1.30 -14.77 -15.93
CA GLU A 41 0.03 -15.22 -15.37
C GLU A 41 0.04 -15.25 -13.85
N ALA A 42 1.18 -15.62 -13.26
CA ALA A 42 1.33 -15.67 -11.81
C ALA A 42 1.20 -14.27 -11.17
N ASP A 43 0.50 -14.20 -10.03
CA ASP A 43 0.45 -12.98 -9.24
C ASP A 43 1.83 -12.66 -8.66
N PHE A 44 2.40 -11.53 -9.10
CA PHE A 44 3.69 -11.07 -8.61
C PHE A 44 3.49 -10.04 -7.51
N ARG A 45 4.23 -10.20 -6.42
CA ARG A 45 4.22 -9.26 -5.30
C ARG A 45 5.59 -8.60 -5.19
N CYS A 46 5.66 -7.28 -5.34
CA CYS A 46 6.88 -6.50 -5.18
C CYS A 46 6.84 -5.70 -3.88
N GLU A 47 7.61 -6.15 -2.90
CA GLU A 47 7.71 -5.58 -1.57
C GLU A 47 8.87 -4.59 -1.47
N ILE A 48 8.56 -3.29 -1.38
CA ILE A 48 9.55 -2.23 -1.20
C ILE A 48 9.52 -1.83 0.28
N ALA A 49 10.31 -2.52 1.10
CA ALA A 49 10.20 -2.48 2.55
C ALA A 49 11.53 -2.63 3.27
N ALA A 50 11.72 -1.90 4.38
CA ALA A 50 12.95 -1.96 5.16
C ALA A 50 13.29 -3.38 5.64
N LYS A 51 14.58 -3.67 5.86
CA LYS A 51 15.02 -4.97 6.39
C LYS A 51 14.34 -5.21 7.74
N GLY A 52 13.78 -6.41 7.94
CA GLY A 52 13.12 -6.80 9.19
C GLY A 52 11.64 -6.42 9.31
N CYS A 53 11.07 -5.65 8.39
CA CYS A 53 9.61 -5.50 8.34
C CYS A 53 8.97 -6.82 7.89
N ASP A 54 7.82 -7.20 8.41
CA ASP A 54 7.08 -8.35 7.88
C ASP A 54 5.68 -7.90 7.53
N PHE A 55 5.23 -8.30 6.33
CA PHE A 55 3.87 -8.06 5.87
C PHE A 55 2.98 -9.27 6.06
N ARG A 56 3.55 -10.40 6.49
CA ARG A 56 2.78 -11.62 6.76
C ARG A 56 1.87 -11.36 7.94
N VAL A 57 0.59 -11.62 7.73
CA VAL A 57 -0.36 -11.78 8.83
C VAL A 57 0.20 -12.89 9.70
N LYS A 58 0.46 -12.60 10.98
CA LYS A 58 0.88 -13.62 11.95
C LYS A 58 -0.18 -14.73 11.89
N LYS A 59 0.17 -15.89 11.33
CA LYS A 59 -0.71 -17.06 11.38
C LYS A 59 -1.05 -17.28 12.86
N THR A 60 -2.34 -17.40 13.16
CA THR A 60 -2.78 -17.76 14.50
C THR A 60 -2.03 -19.03 14.88
N LYS A 61 -1.25 -18.95 15.96
CA LYS A 61 -0.57 -20.14 16.48
C LYS A 61 -1.69 -21.03 17.03
N THR A 62 -2.14 -22.00 16.24
CA THR A 62 -3.02 -23.04 16.75
C THR A 62 -2.23 -23.79 17.80
N VAL A 63 -2.52 -23.54 19.07
CA VAL A 63 -1.99 -24.35 20.16
C VAL A 63 -2.56 -25.74 19.92
N LYS A 64 -1.68 -26.72 19.69
CA LYS A 64 -2.09 -28.13 19.66
C LYS A 64 -2.55 -28.47 21.07
N LEU A 65 -3.85 -28.32 21.33
CA LEU A 65 -4.45 -28.91 22.52
C LEU A 65 -4.25 -30.41 22.37
N TRP A 66 -3.44 -30.99 23.25
CA TRP A 66 -3.25 -32.43 23.28
C TRP A 66 -4.60 -33.07 23.51
N ALA A 67 -5.06 -33.80 22.51
CA ALA A 67 -6.27 -34.63 22.50
C ALA A 67 -6.10 -35.87 23.42
N GLY A 68 -5.55 -35.69 24.62
CA GLY A 68 -5.16 -36.77 25.54
C GLY A 68 -6.30 -37.37 26.36
N ALA A 69 -7.56 -37.04 26.07
CA ALA A 69 -8.72 -37.57 26.80
C ALA A 69 -9.90 -37.88 25.87
N PHE A 70 -9.64 -38.34 24.64
CA PHE A 70 -10.72 -38.84 23.79
C PHE A 70 -11.11 -40.26 24.22
N GLN A 71 -12.36 -40.39 24.65
CA GLN A 71 -13.00 -41.67 24.95
C GLN A 71 -13.01 -42.55 23.69
N PRO A 72 -12.84 -43.89 23.82
CA PRO A 72 -12.94 -44.82 22.72
C PRO A 72 -14.40 -44.84 22.21
N GLY A 73 -14.70 -44.02 21.21
CA GLY A 73 -16.04 -43.94 20.61
C GLY A 73 -16.36 -42.62 19.90
N THR A 74 -15.60 -41.54 20.14
CA THR A 74 -15.83 -40.27 19.44
C THR A 74 -15.13 -40.28 18.08
N ARG A 75 -15.90 -40.03 17.01
CA ARG A 75 -15.41 -39.91 15.63
C ARG A 75 -14.22 -38.97 15.59
N THR A 76 -13.05 -39.47 15.21
CA THR A 76 -11.87 -38.67 14.90
C THR A 76 -12.25 -37.59 13.89
N LEU A 77 -12.15 -36.32 14.29
CA LEU A 77 -12.21 -35.20 13.35
C LEU A 77 -11.03 -35.36 12.40
N GLN A 78 -11.29 -35.94 11.22
CA GLN A 78 -10.30 -36.02 10.16
C GLN A 78 -9.95 -34.60 9.74
N TYR A 79 -8.71 -34.19 10.00
CA TYR A 79 -8.18 -32.94 9.48
C TYR A 79 -8.16 -33.05 7.96
N ILE A 80 -9.04 -32.31 7.29
CA ILE A 80 -8.99 -32.14 5.85
C ILE A 80 -7.96 -31.04 5.60
N PRO A 81 -6.77 -31.35 5.02
CA PRO A 81 -5.82 -30.32 4.66
C PRO A 81 -6.49 -29.38 3.65
N LYS A 82 -6.64 -28.11 4.04
CA LYS A 82 -7.12 -27.08 3.12
C LYS A 82 -6.07 -26.96 2.00
N PRO A 83 -6.46 -27.02 0.72
CA PRO A 83 -5.50 -26.90 -0.38
C PRO A 83 -4.70 -25.60 -0.20
N GLU A 84 -3.38 -25.71 -0.16
CA GLU A 84 -2.50 -24.55 -0.10
C GLU A 84 -2.61 -23.82 -1.44
N GLU A 85 -3.34 -22.71 -1.44
CA GLU A 85 -3.27 -21.73 -2.52
C GLU A 85 -1.80 -21.36 -2.73
N SER A 86 -1.30 -21.52 -3.96
CA SER A 86 0.08 -21.22 -4.30
C SER A 86 0.35 -19.74 -3.97
N ALA A 87 1.23 -19.52 -3.00
CA ALA A 87 1.55 -18.17 -2.57
C ALA A 87 2.13 -17.36 -3.75
N PRO A 88 1.76 -16.08 -3.89
CA PRO A 88 2.25 -15.25 -4.98
C PRO A 88 3.78 -15.15 -4.93
N ILE A 89 4.41 -15.14 -6.10
CA ILE A 89 5.86 -14.99 -6.21
C ILE A 89 6.23 -13.62 -5.66
N THR A 90 6.96 -13.59 -4.56
CA THR A 90 7.24 -12.36 -3.82
C THR A 90 8.71 -11.94 -3.96
N ILE A 91 8.93 -10.74 -4.48
CA ILE A 91 10.23 -10.08 -4.58
C ILE A 91 10.32 -9.01 -3.52
N ARG A 92 11.41 -8.98 -2.77
CA ARG A 92 11.62 -7.97 -1.75
C ARG A 92 12.83 -7.07 -2.03
N ILE A 93 12.57 -5.78 -2.04
CA ILE A 93 13.55 -4.71 -2.21
C ILE A 93 13.72 -3.98 -0.87
N SER A 94 14.77 -4.36 -0.13
CA SER A 94 15.08 -3.77 1.18
C SER A 94 15.81 -2.44 1.12
N ARG A 95 16.67 -2.27 0.12
CA ARG A 95 17.46 -1.05 -0.11
C ARG A 95 16.58 0.16 -0.48
N PRO A 96 16.99 1.39 -0.14
CA PRO A 96 16.34 2.59 -0.63
C PRO A 96 16.51 2.69 -2.15
N LEU A 97 15.41 2.95 -2.86
CA LEU A 97 15.45 3.22 -4.30
C LEU A 97 16.04 4.61 -4.59
N GLY A 98 16.75 4.74 -5.72
CA GLY A 98 17.28 6.02 -6.23
C GLY A 98 18.68 6.39 -5.74
N ARG A 99 19.27 5.61 -4.82
CA ARG A 99 20.67 5.75 -4.39
C ARG A 99 21.49 4.55 -4.86
N TYR A 100 21.74 4.46 -6.16
CA TYR A 100 22.49 3.35 -6.75
C TYR A 100 23.99 3.69 -6.80
N THR A 101 24.82 2.89 -6.13
CA THR A 101 26.21 2.70 -6.55
C THR A 101 26.22 1.64 -7.65
N THR A 102 26.57 2.03 -8.87
CA THR A 102 26.46 1.28 -10.14
C THR A 102 27.03 -0.15 -10.09
N VAL A 103 27.94 -0.42 -9.15
CA VAL A 103 28.69 -1.69 -9.01
C VAL A 103 27.80 -2.88 -8.65
N GLN A 104 26.69 -2.70 -7.91
CA GLN A 104 25.86 -3.83 -7.48
C GLN A 104 25.02 -4.46 -8.60
N GLY A 105 24.81 -3.76 -9.73
CA GLY A 105 24.08 -4.32 -10.87
C GLY A 105 24.77 -5.56 -11.47
N LEU A 106 26.10 -5.60 -11.40
CA LEU A 106 26.94 -6.68 -11.93
C LEU A 106 26.87 -7.97 -11.09
N GLN A 107 26.38 -7.90 -9.84
CA GLN A 107 26.21 -9.06 -8.95
C GLN A 107 24.83 -9.71 -9.10
N THR A 108 24.00 -9.27 -10.06
CA THR A 108 22.67 -9.83 -10.25
C THR A 108 22.78 -11.22 -10.88
N HIS A 109 22.32 -12.26 -10.18
CA HIS A 109 22.19 -13.60 -10.75
C HIS A 109 21.07 -13.64 -11.80
N TRP A 110 21.44 -13.46 -13.07
CA TRP A 110 20.50 -13.33 -14.18
C TRP A 110 19.67 -14.59 -14.44
N SER A 111 20.24 -15.78 -14.21
CA SER A 111 19.54 -17.06 -14.38
C SER A 111 18.39 -17.28 -13.39
N SER A 112 18.44 -16.62 -12.22
CA SER A 112 17.37 -16.62 -11.22
C SER A 112 16.53 -15.35 -11.24
N SER A 113 16.70 -14.47 -12.24
CA SER A 113 15.96 -13.21 -12.32
C SER A 113 14.51 -13.48 -12.71
N LEU A 114 13.59 -13.08 -11.85
CA LEU A 114 12.14 -13.36 -11.95
C LEU A 114 11.44 -12.74 -13.17
N PHE A 115 12.17 -12.01 -14.01
CA PHE A 115 11.66 -11.45 -15.25
C PHE A 115 12.69 -11.52 -16.40
N ALA A 116 13.50 -12.57 -16.53
CA ALA A 116 14.55 -12.61 -17.56
C ALA A 116 14.10 -12.25 -19.00
N LEU A 117 12.80 -12.42 -19.33
CA LEU A 117 12.25 -12.07 -20.64
C LEU A 117 12.35 -10.56 -20.98
N HIS A 118 12.15 -9.66 -20.02
CA HIS A 118 12.12 -8.21 -20.30
C HIS A 118 13.49 -7.60 -20.60
N ILE A 119 14.57 -8.33 -20.34
CA ILE A 119 15.95 -7.87 -20.55
C ILE A 119 16.57 -8.44 -21.83
N VAL A 120 15.87 -9.33 -22.56
CA VAL A 120 16.42 -10.02 -23.74
C VAL A 120 16.74 -9.04 -24.88
N CYS A 121 15.78 -8.19 -25.26
CA CYS A 121 15.98 -7.19 -26.30
C CYS A 121 15.02 -6.00 -26.14
N ARG A 122 15.31 -4.89 -26.83
CA ARG A 122 14.51 -3.65 -26.76
C ARG A 122 13.04 -3.85 -27.19
N GLN A 123 12.80 -4.72 -28.16
CA GLN A 123 11.45 -4.99 -28.66
C GLN A 123 10.61 -5.72 -27.61
N ILE A 124 11.12 -6.83 -27.06
CA ILE A 124 10.44 -7.58 -26.00
C ILE A 124 10.25 -6.71 -24.77
N TYR A 125 11.23 -5.89 -24.40
CA TYR A 125 11.09 -4.92 -23.31
C TYR A 125 9.89 -3.98 -23.55
N ALA A 126 9.78 -3.39 -24.75
CA ALA A 126 8.68 -2.49 -25.08
C ALA A 126 7.31 -3.18 -25.04
N GLU A 127 7.23 -4.44 -25.46
CA GLU A 127 6.00 -5.23 -25.45
C GLU A 127 5.60 -5.70 -24.04
N THR A 128 6.58 -6.04 -23.19
CA THR A 128 6.33 -6.67 -21.87
C THR A 128 6.28 -5.70 -20.71
N VAL A 129 6.83 -4.49 -20.83
CA VAL A 129 6.91 -3.53 -19.72
C VAL A 129 5.52 -3.22 -19.13
N ALA A 130 4.50 -3.08 -19.96
CA ALA A 130 3.14 -2.82 -19.49
C ALA A 130 2.59 -3.99 -18.66
N LEU A 131 2.80 -5.23 -19.12
CA LEU A 131 2.35 -6.43 -18.43
C LEU A 131 3.00 -6.58 -17.06
N ILE A 132 4.30 -6.30 -16.94
CA ILE A 132 5.03 -6.39 -15.67
C ILE A 132 4.40 -5.48 -14.61
N TYR A 133 4.23 -4.19 -14.92
CA TYR A 133 3.69 -3.24 -13.95
C TYR A 133 2.20 -3.44 -13.68
N ASN A 134 1.45 -3.95 -14.67
CA ASN A 134 0.03 -4.25 -14.53
C ASN A 134 -0.22 -5.49 -13.64
N LYS A 135 0.58 -6.55 -13.79
CA LYS A 135 0.42 -7.80 -13.04
C LYS A 135 1.10 -7.79 -11.67
N THR A 136 1.96 -6.80 -11.41
CA THR A 136 2.66 -6.69 -10.13
C THR A 136 1.84 -5.92 -9.11
N VAL A 137 1.63 -6.52 -7.94
CA VAL A 137 1.14 -5.87 -6.73
C VAL A 137 2.30 -5.19 -6.01
N PHE A 138 2.32 -3.87 -6.00
CA PHE A 138 3.36 -3.09 -5.31
C PHE A 138 2.99 -2.85 -3.85
N VAL A 139 3.91 -3.16 -2.95
CA VAL A 139 3.68 -3.10 -1.49
C VAL A 139 4.70 -2.18 -0.85
N PHE A 140 4.23 -1.23 -0.05
CA PHE A 140 5.10 -0.27 0.64
C PHE A 140 4.83 -0.26 2.14
N ASN A 141 5.89 -0.18 2.94
CA ASN A 141 5.80 -0.04 4.41
C ASN A 141 6.04 1.37 4.94
N ALA A 142 6.38 2.33 4.06
CA ALA A 142 6.78 3.67 4.49
C ALA A 142 6.50 4.73 3.41
N PRO A 143 6.05 5.94 3.80
CA PRO A 143 5.80 7.03 2.85
C PRO A 143 7.01 7.41 2.00
N GLN A 144 8.20 7.46 2.59
CA GLN A 144 9.43 7.84 1.86
C GLN A 144 9.79 6.84 0.75
N ARG A 145 9.46 5.55 0.92
CA ARG A 145 9.73 4.52 -0.10
C ARG A 145 8.81 4.67 -1.31
N ILE A 146 7.57 5.07 -1.09
CA ILE A 146 6.62 5.43 -2.16
C ILE A 146 7.17 6.61 -2.95
N ILE A 147 7.63 7.67 -2.26
CA ILE A 147 8.22 8.85 -2.90
C ILE A 147 9.45 8.47 -3.72
N ASN A 148 10.38 7.70 -3.15
CA ASN A 148 11.59 7.27 -3.85
C ASN A 148 11.26 6.40 -5.08
N PHE A 149 10.29 5.50 -4.96
CA PHE A 149 9.81 4.70 -6.10
C PHE A 149 9.29 5.58 -7.23
N HIS A 150 8.45 6.58 -6.92
CA HIS A 150 7.95 7.54 -7.91
C HIS A 150 9.03 8.41 -8.57
N ASN A 151 10.17 8.60 -7.91
CA ASN A 151 11.29 9.37 -8.45
C ASN A 151 12.18 8.53 -9.39
N VAL A 152 12.24 7.22 -9.15
CA VAL A 152 13.03 6.29 -9.97
C VAL A 152 12.26 5.81 -11.19
N ILE A 153 10.96 5.56 -11.04
CA ILE A 153 10.15 5.01 -12.11
C ILE A 153 9.59 6.13 -12.98
N SER A 154 9.80 6.02 -14.30
CA SER A 154 9.29 6.97 -15.29
C SER A 154 7.76 7.01 -15.28
N ARG A 155 7.18 8.19 -15.54
CA ARG A 155 5.72 8.41 -15.53
C ARG A 155 4.90 7.37 -16.32
N PRO A 156 5.22 7.00 -17.57
CA PRO A 156 4.42 6.02 -18.32
C PRO A 156 4.32 4.65 -17.64
N LYS A 157 5.36 4.24 -16.90
CA LYS A 157 5.38 2.97 -16.17
C LYS A 157 4.48 3.00 -14.94
N LEU A 158 4.39 4.15 -14.27
CA LEU A 158 3.50 4.33 -13.12
C LEU A 158 2.03 4.27 -13.53
N GLU A 159 1.72 4.68 -14.76
CA GLU A 159 0.36 4.60 -15.32
C GLU A 159 -0.08 3.15 -15.56
N TYR A 160 0.83 2.19 -15.74
CA TYR A 160 0.48 0.77 -15.87
C TYR A 160 0.15 0.08 -14.54
N ILE A 161 0.43 0.72 -13.40
CA ILE A 161 0.22 0.11 -12.08
C ILE A 161 -1.28 0.05 -11.77
N THR A 162 -1.80 -1.17 -11.60
CA THR A 162 -3.21 -1.43 -11.29
C THR A 162 -3.44 -1.81 -9.83
N SER A 163 -2.42 -2.29 -9.13
CA SER A 163 -2.53 -2.86 -7.78
C SER A 163 -1.50 -2.29 -6.81
N LEU A 164 -1.99 -1.71 -5.71
CA LEU A 164 -1.18 -1.05 -4.68
C LEU A 164 -1.59 -1.52 -3.28
N GLN A 165 -0.59 -1.85 -2.46
CA GLN A 165 -0.76 -2.15 -1.05
C GLN A 165 0.09 -1.20 -0.19
N LEU A 166 -0.56 -0.56 0.78
CA LEU A 166 0.06 0.40 1.68
C LEU A 166 -0.01 -0.13 3.10
N HIS A 167 1.13 -0.34 3.74
CA HIS A 167 1.22 -0.58 5.17
C HIS A 167 1.66 0.71 5.84
N TYR A 168 0.72 1.36 6.51
CA TYR A 168 0.92 2.65 7.15
C TYR A 168 0.77 2.50 8.66
N SER A 169 1.80 2.89 9.39
CA SER A 169 1.77 3.07 10.83
C SER A 169 2.03 4.55 11.08
N ASN A 170 1.09 5.23 11.72
CA ASN A 170 1.24 6.65 11.99
C ASN A 170 2.23 6.90 13.14
N TYR A 171 2.70 8.13 13.29
CA TYR A 171 3.64 8.45 14.37
C TYR A 171 3.01 8.35 15.77
N GLY A 172 1.72 8.70 15.91
CA GLY A 172 1.04 8.79 17.20
C GLY A 172 1.27 10.12 17.93
N CYS A 173 0.94 10.15 19.23
CA CYS A 173 1.23 11.28 20.10
C CYS A 173 2.70 11.25 20.57
N PRO A 174 3.50 12.30 20.31
CA PRO A 174 4.88 12.35 20.78
C PRO A 174 4.92 12.47 22.30
N GLY A 175 5.77 11.66 22.96
CA GLY A 175 5.96 11.76 24.42
C GLY A 175 6.67 13.05 24.84
N LEU A 176 7.51 13.60 23.97
CA LEU A 176 8.26 14.84 24.21
C LEU A 176 7.83 15.93 23.22
N ALA A 177 7.78 17.19 23.67
CA ALA A 177 7.44 18.32 22.81
C ALA A 177 8.38 18.45 21.59
N ASN A 178 9.67 18.13 21.77
CA ASN A 178 10.68 18.18 20.71
C ASN A 178 10.41 17.17 19.58
N ASP A 179 9.68 16.08 19.87
CA ASP A 179 9.35 15.06 18.88
C ASP A 179 8.17 15.44 17.98
N ARG A 180 7.48 16.55 18.27
CA ARG A 180 6.39 17.09 17.41
C ARG A 180 6.86 17.31 15.97
N ILE A 181 8.11 17.75 15.78
CA ILE A 181 8.72 17.98 14.47
C ILE A 181 8.76 16.67 13.64
N TRP A 182 9.03 15.54 14.29
CA TRP A 182 9.09 14.24 13.60
C TRP A 182 7.71 13.75 13.18
N ARG A 183 6.69 13.96 14.03
CA ARG A 183 5.28 13.71 13.67
C ARG A 183 4.86 14.54 12.46
N GLU A 184 5.17 15.83 12.45
CA GLU A 184 4.84 16.74 11.34
C GLU A 184 5.54 16.33 10.05
N LYS A 185 6.84 16.02 10.11
CA LYS A 185 7.60 15.50 8.97
C LYS A 185 7.01 14.20 8.42
N HIS A 186 6.62 13.29 9.32
CA HIS A 186 5.97 12.03 8.96
C HIS A 186 4.64 12.28 8.25
N ASN A 187 3.76 13.11 8.83
CA ASN A 187 2.47 13.47 8.24
C ASN A 187 2.63 14.15 6.87
N ALA A 188 3.56 15.11 6.75
CA ALA A 188 3.86 15.76 5.48
C ALA A 188 4.38 14.78 4.42
N SER A 189 5.23 13.82 4.82
CA SER A 189 5.69 12.77 3.92
C SER A 189 4.53 11.87 3.46
N TRP A 190 3.58 11.57 4.35
CA TRP A 190 2.41 10.77 4.02
C TRP A 190 1.46 11.47 3.04
N ILE A 191 1.16 12.76 3.31
CA ILE A 191 0.40 13.63 2.39
C ILE A 191 1.03 13.62 0.99
N ARG A 192 2.35 13.83 0.90
CA ARG A 192 3.07 13.83 -0.38
C ARG A 192 3.03 12.47 -1.08
N ALA A 193 3.20 11.38 -0.33
CA ALA A 193 3.21 10.03 -0.87
C ALA A 193 1.86 9.67 -1.52
N CYS A 194 0.75 9.80 -0.78
CA CYS A 194 -0.59 9.50 -1.29
C CYS A 194 -1.01 10.45 -2.41
N GLY A 195 -0.68 11.73 -2.31
CA GLY A 195 -0.99 12.69 -3.38
C GLY A 195 -0.23 12.44 -4.66
N THR A 196 1.02 12.00 -4.55
CA THR A 196 1.79 11.63 -5.73
C THR A 196 1.30 10.31 -6.32
N ALA A 197 1.00 9.32 -5.48
CA ALA A 197 0.46 8.03 -5.92
C ALA A 197 -0.87 8.21 -6.67
N SER A 198 -1.85 8.90 -6.05
CA SER A 198 -3.16 9.15 -6.66
C SER A 198 -3.10 9.96 -7.96
N ARG A 199 -2.07 10.80 -8.17
CA ARG A 199 -1.90 11.54 -9.44
C ARG A 199 -1.16 10.76 -10.52
N LYS A 200 -0.18 9.94 -10.15
CA LYS A 200 0.69 9.25 -11.11
C LYS A 200 0.19 7.85 -11.48
N MET A 201 -0.51 7.15 -10.57
CA MET A 201 -1.06 5.81 -10.80
C MET A 201 -2.53 5.91 -11.23
N VAL A 202 -2.75 6.45 -12.43
CA VAL A 202 -4.10 6.78 -12.91
C VAL A 202 -4.98 5.56 -13.20
N ASN A 203 -4.38 4.40 -13.52
CA ASN A 203 -5.11 3.16 -13.80
C ASN A 203 -5.17 2.22 -12.58
N LEU A 204 -5.02 2.76 -11.36
CA LEU A 204 -5.09 1.96 -10.14
C LEU A 204 -6.53 1.44 -9.94
N GLN A 205 -6.67 0.12 -9.89
CA GLN A 205 -7.93 -0.61 -9.74
C GLN A 205 -8.10 -1.22 -8.35
N HIS A 206 -7.00 -1.65 -7.74
CA HIS A 206 -6.98 -2.38 -6.48
C HIS A 206 -6.08 -1.65 -5.48
N LEU A 207 -6.68 -1.18 -4.39
CA LEU A 207 -6.00 -0.51 -3.29
C LEU A 207 -6.26 -1.25 -1.98
N LYS A 208 -5.22 -1.82 -1.38
CA LYS A 208 -5.29 -2.39 -0.04
C LYS A 208 -4.49 -1.55 0.93
N ILE A 209 -5.09 -1.15 2.05
CA ILE A 209 -4.43 -0.34 3.05
C ILE A 209 -4.49 -1.05 4.39
N TRP A 210 -3.32 -1.36 4.93
CA TRP A 210 -3.14 -1.80 6.30
C TRP A 210 -2.73 -0.61 7.12
N MET A 211 -3.53 -0.29 8.14
CA MET A 211 -3.34 0.90 8.94
C MET A 211 -3.22 0.55 10.41
N GLN A 212 -2.14 1.00 11.03
CA GLN A 212 -1.93 0.92 12.46
C GLN A 212 -1.85 2.33 13.04
N VAL A 213 -2.88 2.72 13.81
CA VAL A 213 -2.97 4.04 14.43
C VAL A 213 -2.56 3.98 15.90
N HIS A 214 -1.73 4.93 16.28
CA HIS A 214 -1.12 5.10 17.59
C HIS A 214 -1.52 6.41 18.26
N ASP A 215 -2.53 7.12 17.73
CA ASP A 215 -3.06 8.35 18.31
C ASP A 215 -3.79 8.08 19.63
N VAL A 216 -3.62 9.00 20.58
CA VAL A 216 -4.30 9.01 21.87
C VAL A 216 -4.72 10.47 22.16
N PRO A 217 -6.01 10.75 22.45
CA PRO A 217 -7.12 9.80 22.38
C PRO A 217 -7.43 9.39 20.94
N LEU A 218 -8.00 8.19 20.77
CA LEU A 218 -8.41 7.71 19.46
C LEU A 218 -9.72 8.41 19.03
N ARG A 219 -9.70 8.96 17.81
CA ARG A 219 -10.84 9.66 17.20
C ARG A 219 -11.24 8.98 15.90
N PHE A 220 -12.46 8.47 15.86
CA PHE A 220 -13.04 7.86 14.67
C PHE A 220 -13.75 8.94 13.83
N ASN A 221 -12.98 9.66 13.03
CA ASN A 221 -13.49 10.74 12.17
C ASN A 221 -12.75 10.73 10.84
N LEU A 222 -13.45 11.01 9.73
CA LEU A 222 -12.86 11.07 8.39
C LEU A 222 -11.92 12.27 8.17
N ARG A 223 -11.98 13.28 9.05
CA ARG A 223 -11.25 14.55 8.98
C ARG A 223 -9.92 14.55 9.73
N VAL A 224 -9.53 13.42 10.34
CA VAL A 224 -8.26 13.30 11.06
C VAL A 224 -7.06 13.37 10.11
N LEU A 225 -6.00 14.07 10.54
CA LEU A 225 -4.86 14.42 9.68
C LEU A 225 -4.16 13.22 9.04
N TRP A 226 -4.06 12.09 9.75
CA TRP A 226 -3.42 10.88 9.22
C TRP A 226 -4.25 10.15 8.16
N LEU A 227 -5.56 10.43 8.09
CA LEU A 227 -6.49 9.80 7.16
C LEU A 227 -6.70 10.64 5.90
N LEU A 228 -6.68 11.97 6.01
CA LEU A 228 -6.87 12.89 4.87
C LEU A 228 -6.04 12.54 3.62
N PRO A 229 -4.77 12.09 3.72
CA PRO A 229 -3.98 11.68 2.55
C PRO A 229 -4.62 10.55 1.75
N LEU A 230 -5.32 9.62 2.40
CA LEU A 230 -5.95 8.48 1.74
C LEU A 230 -7.18 8.89 0.94
N LEU A 231 -7.91 9.92 1.38
CA LEU A 231 -9.05 10.45 0.65
C LEU A 231 -8.66 11.06 -0.71
N GLN A 232 -7.37 11.33 -0.94
CA GLN A 232 -6.89 11.80 -2.23
C GLN A 232 -7.07 10.77 -3.36
N PHE A 233 -7.17 9.47 -3.03
CA PHE A 233 -7.46 8.40 -3.99
C PHE A 233 -8.90 8.46 -4.55
N ARG A 234 -9.81 9.22 -3.92
CA ARG A 234 -11.16 9.49 -4.45
C ARG A 234 -11.17 10.05 -5.87
N ARG A 235 -10.11 10.75 -6.27
CA ARG A 235 -9.97 11.25 -7.65
C ARG A 235 -9.98 10.14 -8.71
N LEU A 236 -9.63 8.91 -8.34
CA LEU A 236 -9.55 7.75 -9.24
C LEU A 236 -10.91 7.07 -9.44
N THR A 237 -11.94 7.46 -8.68
CA THR A 237 -13.31 6.93 -8.84
C THR A 237 -14.15 7.85 -9.71
N GLN A 238 -13.79 9.13 -9.75
CA GLN A 238 -14.44 10.14 -10.56
C GLN A 238 -13.96 9.99 -12.01
N ALA A 239 -14.90 9.89 -12.95
CA ALA A 239 -14.55 10.04 -14.36
C ALA A 239 -13.94 11.44 -14.53
N PRO A 240 -12.91 11.62 -15.36
CA PRO A 240 -12.42 12.95 -15.67
C PRO A 240 -13.61 13.73 -16.20
N MET A 241 -14.07 14.74 -15.44
CA MET A 241 -15.00 15.72 -15.95
C MET A 241 -14.24 16.46 -17.03
N HIS A 242 -14.33 15.97 -18.27
CA HIS A 242 -13.92 16.71 -19.45
C HIS A 242 -14.80 17.96 -19.45
N GLY A 243 -14.21 19.07 -19.00
CA GLY A 243 -14.70 20.40 -19.27
C GLY A 243 -14.91 20.53 -20.77
N GLY A 244 -16.08 20.99 -21.15
CA GLY A 244 -16.54 20.98 -22.53
C GLY A 244 -15.62 21.72 -23.49
N GLY A 245 -15.67 21.29 -24.75
CA GLY A 245 -15.19 22.05 -25.89
C GLY A 245 -14.23 21.27 -26.78
N GLY A 246 -14.77 20.56 -27.78
CA GLY A 246 -14.08 20.40 -29.05
C GLY A 246 -13.61 18.98 -29.42
N SER A 247 -14.24 18.48 -30.48
CA SER A 247 -13.68 17.58 -31.49
C SER A 247 -13.67 16.06 -31.24
N ASN A 248 -14.66 15.43 -31.86
CA ASN A 248 -14.58 14.17 -32.61
C ASN A 248 -13.16 13.64 -32.86
N SER A 249 -12.73 12.64 -32.09
CA SER A 249 -12.04 11.48 -32.67
C SER A 249 -12.16 10.31 -31.70
N GLY A 250 -12.69 9.20 -32.22
CA GLY A 250 -12.98 8.01 -31.45
C GLY A 250 -11.72 7.36 -30.91
N THR A 251 -11.70 7.17 -29.60
CA THR A 251 -11.32 5.91 -28.92
C THR A 251 -11.77 6.09 -27.49
N ASP A 252 -12.99 5.61 -27.25
CA ASP A 252 -13.73 5.70 -25.99
C ASP A 252 -13.05 4.80 -24.94
N THR A 253 -11.86 5.21 -24.53
CA THR A 253 -11.04 4.48 -23.56
C THR A 253 -11.65 4.79 -22.20
N ARG A 254 -12.69 4.03 -21.83
CA ARG A 254 -13.35 4.13 -20.52
C ARG A 254 -12.28 4.23 -19.44
N ALA A 255 -12.19 5.39 -18.80
CA ALA A 255 -11.25 5.61 -17.72
C ALA A 255 -11.47 4.51 -16.67
N ILE A 256 -10.45 3.66 -16.49
CA ILE A 256 -10.48 2.56 -15.54
C ILE A 256 -10.62 3.19 -14.16
N LYS A 257 -11.69 2.81 -13.44
CA LYS A 257 -11.97 3.35 -12.11
C LYS A 257 -11.35 2.47 -11.04
N LEU A 258 -11.04 3.08 -9.90
CA LEU A 258 -10.71 2.33 -8.68
C LEU A 258 -11.90 1.45 -8.29
N VAL A 259 -11.73 0.13 -8.39
CA VAL A 259 -12.81 -0.87 -8.22
C VAL A 259 -12.82 -1.43 -6.81
N ASN A 260 -11.67 -1.91 -6.35
CA ASN A 260 -11.55 -2.60 -5.07
C ASN A 260 -10.69 -1.77 -4.11
N VAL A 261 -11.31 -1.36 -3.00
CA VAL A 261 -10.62 -0.74 -1.87
C VAL A 261 -10.85 -1.64 -0.66
N ASP A 262 -9.76 -2.07 -0.03
CA ASP A 262 -9.76 -2.90 1.17
C ASP A 262 -8.96 -2.19 2.28
N ILE A 263 -9.53 -2.08 3.46
CA ILE A 263 -8.97 -1.33 4.60
C ILE A 263 -8.92 -2.26 5.81
N ASP A 264 -7.72 -2.64 6.24
CA ASP A 264 -7.51 -3.24 7.56
C ASP A 264 -7.09 -2.10 8.52
N PHE A 265 -8.00 -1.72 9.40
CA PHE A 265 -7.81 -0.64 10.36
C PHE A 265 -7.57 -1.20 11.77
N ARG A 266 -6.43 -0.87 12.37
CA ARG A 266 -6.04 -1.30 13.71
C ARG A 266 -5.51 -0.15 14.52
N THR A 267 -5.64 -0.26 15.83
CA THR A 267 -5.11 0.71 16.78
C THR A 267 -4.33 0.02 17.88
N ARG A 268 -3.74 0.79 18.80
CA ARG A 268 -3.08 0.21 19.98
C ARG A 268 -4.02 -0.70 20.77
N VAL A 269 -5.28 -0.30 20.92
CA VAL A 269 -6.26 -1.03 21.75
C VAL A 269 -6.82 -2.30 21.09
N SER A 270 -6.54 -2.56 19.81
CA SER A 270 -7.04 -3.74 19.10
C SER A 270 -6.75 -5.08 19.79
N ASN A 271 -5.67 -5.17 20.58
CA ASN A 271 -5.32 -6.38 21.33
C ASN A 271 -5.45 -6.24 22.85
N HIS A 272 -5.96 -5.12 23.37
CA HIS A 272 -5.92 -4.84 24.83
C HIS A 272 -7.03 -5.56 25.61
N PHE A 273 -8.12 -5.94 24.97
CA PHE A 273 -9.31 -6.46 25.66
C PHE A 273 -9.35 -7.99 25.75
N SER A 274 -8.19 -8.66 25.79
CA SER A 274 -8.10 -10.13 25.80
C SER A 274 -8.83 -10.79 26.97
N GLN A 275 -9.06 -10.07 28.06
CA GLN A 275 -9.77 -10.56 29.25
C GLN A 275 -11.30 -10.56 29.10
N SER A 276 -11.87 -9.75 28.20
CA SER A 276 -13.31 -9.65 28.00
C SER A 276 -13.65 -9.85 26.53
N HIS A 277 -14.16 -11.04 26.19
CA HIS A 277 -14.51 -11.42 24.83
C HIS A 277 -15.48 -10.42 24.19
N ARG A 278 -16.54 -10.03 24.90
CA ARG A 278 -17.56 -9.10 24.38
C ARG A 278 -16.99 -7.71 24.09
N LEU A 279 -16.08 -7.23 24.94
CA LEU A 279 -15.44 -5.94 24.73
C LEU A 279 -14.42 -5.98 23.59
N ALA A 280 -13.67 -7.08 23.45
CA ALA A 280 -12.77 -7.31 22.32
C ALA A 280 -13.55 -7.40 21.00
N GLU A 281 -14.68 -8.09 21.00
CA GLU A 281 -15.58 -8.21 19.85
C GLU A 281 -16.15 -6.85 19.44
N ALA A 282 -16.74 -6.10 20.38
CA ALA A 282 -17.23 -4.74 20.14
C ALA A 282 -16.13 -3.82 19.61
N ASN A 283 -14.93 -3.88 20.20
CA ASN A 283 -13.78 -3.12 19.74
C ASN A 283 -13.39 -3.49 18.30
N ASN A 284 -13.27 -4.78 17.99
CA ASN A 284 -12.89 -5.25 16.65
C ASN A 284 -13.93 -4.91 15.60
N ASP A 285 -15.22 -5.00 15.94
CA ASP A 285 -16.30 -4.66 15.03
C ASP A 285 -16.35 -3.16 14.73
N LEU A 286 -16.16 -2.29 15.73
CA LEU A 286 -16.04 -0.85 15.52
C LEU A 286 -14.84 -0.48 14.63
N HIS A 287 -13.71 -1.19 14.75
CA HIS A 287 -12.56 -1.01 13.85
C HIS A 287 -12.88 -1.43 12.42
N ARG A 288 -13.57 -2.56 12.24
CA ARG A 288 -14.03 -3.06 10.94
C ARG A 288 -14.99 -2.06 10.29
N LEU A 289 -16.04 -1.64 11.01
CA LEU A 289 -17.01 -0.66 10.53
C LEU A 289 -16.36 0.68 10.16
N PHE A 290 -15.37 1.13 10.92
CA PHE A 290 -14.63 2.33 10.55
C PHE A 290 -13.73 2.13 9.32
N GLY A 291 -13.10 0.96 9.19
CA GLY A 291 -12.40 0.58 7.96
C GLY A 291 -13.32 0.62 6.72
N GLU A 292 -14.55 0.12 6.87
CA GLU A 292 -15.59 0.19 5.84
C GLU A 292 -16.02 1.64 5.54
N ALA A 293 -16.14 2.49 6.56
CA ALA A 293 -16.41 3.91 6.37
C ALA A 293 -15.29 4.60 5.57
N ILE A 294 -14.01 4.32 5.89
CA ILE A 294 -12.86 4.82 5.12
C ILE A 294 -12.94 4.33 3.67
N ARG A 295 -13.23 3.04 3.46
CA ARG A 295 -13.40 2.45 2.13
C ARG A 295 -14.46 3.20 1.33
N LEU A 296 -15.65 3.42 1.89
CA LEU A 296 -16.73 4.14 1.22
C LEU A 296 -16.36 5.60 0.91
N ALA A 297 -15.66 6.27 1.82
CA ALA A 297 -15.18 7.63 1.62
C ALA A 297 -14.16 7.74 0.47
N ILE A 298 -13.23 6.78 0.36
CA ILE A 298 -12.29 6.69 -0.77
C ILE A 298 -13.05 6.40 -2.07
N LEU A 299 -14.06 5.53 -2.04
CA LEU A 299 -14.92 5.26 -3.21
C LEU A 299 -15.77 6.47 -3.62
N GLY A 300 -15.93 7.45 -2.73
CA GLY A 300 -16.49 8.76 -3.01
C GLY A 300 -17.86 9.00 -2.39
N ALA A 301 -18.29 8.16 -1.45
CA ALA A 301 -19.45 8.44 -0.60
C ALA A 301 -19.25 9.73 0.20
N LYS A 302 -20.36 10.39 0.55
CA LYS A 302 -20.34 11.51 1.50
C LYS A 302 -20.05 11.00 2.90
N GLU A 303 -19.55 11.87 3.78
CA GLU A 303 -19.15 11.51 5.15
C GLU A 303 -20.32 10.89 5.93
N GLU A 304 -21.53 11.43 5.77
CA GLU A 304 -22.72 10.97 6.48
C GLU A 304 -23.06 9.53 6.08
N VAL A 305 -23.02 9.24 4.78
CA VAL A 305 -23.31 7.90 4.23
C VAL A 305 -22.21 6.91 4.61
N ALA A 306 -20.94 7.34 4.52
CA ALA A 306 -19.80 6.50 4.84
C ALA A 306 -19.76 6.12 6.33
N MET A 307 -20.08 7.06 7.22
CA MET A 307 -20.03 6.87 8.67
C MET A 307 -21.31 6.26 9.25
N ALA A 308 -22.42 6.19 8.52
CA ALA A 308 -23.72 5.74 9.02
C ALA A 308 -23.64 4.39 9.78
N GLY A 309 -22.98 3.39 9.20
CA GLY A 309 -22.84 2.07 9.84
C GLY A 309 -22.06 2.12 11.15
N PHE A 310 -20.97 2.89 11.19
CA PHE A 310 -20.18 3.08 12.42
C PHE A 310 -20.99 3.83 13.49
N THR A 311 -21.65 4.94 13.12
CA THR A 311 -22.41 5.77 14.06
C THR A 311 -23.57 5.01 14.67
N THR A 312 -24.35 4.26 13.86
CA THR A 312 -25.45 3.42 14.36
C THR A 312 -24.96 2.38 15.36
N ALA A 313 -23.85 1.69 15.07
CA ALA A 313 -23.29 0.71 15.99
C ALA A 313 -22.72 1.36 17.26
N TRP A 314 -22.05 2.50 17.13
CA TRP A 314 -21.45 3.24 18.25
C TRP A 314 -22.50 3.80 19.22
N GLU A 315 -23.58 4.39 18.69
CA GLU A 315 -24.66 5.01 19.48
C GLU A 315 -25.75 4.02 19.90
N GLY A 316 -25.87 2.89 19.21
CA GLY A 316 -26.83 1.82 19.50
C GLY A 316 -26.18 0.64 20.23
N GLU A 317 -25.81 -0.39 19.46
CA GLU A 317 -25.37 -1.70 19.95
C GLU A 317 -24.22 -1.63 20.96
N TYR A 318 -23.30 -0.68 20.79
CA TYR A 318 -22.12 -0.54 21.63
C TYR A 318 -22.16 0.65 22.59
N ALA A 319 -23.33 1.29 22.78
CA ALA A 319 -23.50 2.43 23.67
C ALA A 319 -23.01 2.13 25.10
N MET A 320 -23.32 0.93 25.61
CA MET A 320 -22.90 0.50 26.94
C MET A 320 -21.38 0.37 27.10
N TRP A 321 -20.63 0.16 26.02
CA TRP A 321 -19.17 -0.04 26.05
C TRP A 321 -18.37 1.24 25.83
N GLN A 322 -19.02 2.37 25.49
CA GLN A 322 -18.33 3.62 25.16
C GLN A 322 -17.36 4.09 26.26
N HIS A 323 -17.77 3.94 27.52
CA HIS A 323 -16.96 4.33 28.67
C HIS A 323 -15.76 3.39 28.91
N HIS A 324 -15.85 2.13 28.50
CA HIS A 324 -14.78 1.14 28.61
C HIS A 324 -13.77 1.24 27.45
N LEU A 325 -14.24 1.59 26.25
CA LEU A 325 -13.41 1.69 25.06
C LEU A 325 -12.55 2.95 25.04
N GLY A 326 -12.95 4.00 25.76
CA GLY A 326 -12.15 5.22 25.92
C GLY A 326 -11.95 6.03 24.64
N PHE A 327 -12.81 5.84 23.63
CA PHE A 327 -12.75 6.60 22.38
C PHE A 327 -13.25 8.03 22.60
N ALA A 328 -12.63 9.00 21.94
CA ALA A 328 -13.12 10.36 21.95
C ALA A 328 -14.43 10.47 21.14
N LYS A 329 -15.33 11.37 21.56
CA LYS A 329 -16.60 11.62 20.86
C LYS A 329 -16.35 11.95 19.38
N THR A 330 -17.06 11.27 18.51
CA THR A 330 -17.07 11.52 17.06
C THR A 330 -17.86 12.80 16.76
N GLY A 331 -17.51 13.52 15.68
CA GLY A 331 -18.34 14.62 15.16
C GLY A 331 -18.04 16.06 15.62
N CYS A 332 -17.06 16.31 16.49
CA CYS A 332 -16.65 17.71 16.77
C CYS A 332 -15.55 18.17 15.80
N PRO A 333 -15.80 19.12 14.87
CA PRO A 333 -14.74 19.79 14.14
C PRO A 333 -13.96 20.64 15.14
N GLU A 334 -12.73 20.23 15.44
CA GLU A 334 -11.87 20.94 16.36
C GLU A 334 -11.36 22.23 15.67
N ILE A 335 -12.07 23.33 15.88
CA ILE A 335 -11.51 24.69 15.82
C ILE A 335 -10.67 24.97 17.08
N CYS A 336 -10.67 24.07 18.07
CA CYS A 336 -9.94 24.23 19.32
C CYS A 336 -8.54 23.57 19.29
N LEU A 337 -7.62 24.12 18.49
CA LEU A 337 -6.18 23.94 18.75
C LEU A 337 -5.44 25.27 18.65
N LEU A 338 -5.91 26.26 19.42
CA LEU A 338 -5.08 27.29 20.03
C LEU A 338 -5.69 27.61 21.41
N GLY A 339 -5.23 26.94 22.45
CA GLY A 339 -5.43 27.35 23.85
C GLY A 339 -6.55 26.64 24.62
N ASP A 340 -6.28 25.44 25.13
CA ASP A 340 -6.60 25.11 26.53
C ASP A 340 -5.90 23.80 26.95
N GLU A 341 -4.74 23.91 27.63
CA GLU A 341 -3.92 22.78 28.09
C GLU A 341 -4.36 22.24 29.48
N SER A 342 -5.51 22.67 30.01
CA SER A 342 -5.87 22.44 31.42
C SER A 342 -6.64 21.14 31.72
N VAL A 343 -7.25 20.49 30.73
CA VAL A 343 -8.17 19.35 30.99
C VAL A 343 -7.52 17.95 30.81
N TYR A 344 -6.34 17.86 30.21
CA TYR A 344 -5.73 16.55 29.89
C TYR A 344 -4.93 15.89 31.02
N TRP A 345 -4.57 16.62 32.08
CA TRP A 345 -3.75 16.07 33.15
C TRP A 345 -4.53 15.26 34.19
N MET A 346 -5.85 15.45 34.31
CA MET A 346 -6.64 14.82 35.39
C MET A 346 -7.09 13.38 35.10
N ARG A 347 -6.94 12.86 33.86
CA ARG A 347 -7.28 11.46 33.53
C ARG A 347 -6.10 10.51 33.39
N ALA A 348 -4.86 11.03 33.36
CA ALA A 348 -3.66 10.18 33.34
C ALA A 348 -3.35 9.53 34.70
N CYS A 349 -3.88 10.06 35.82
CA CYS A 349 -3.63 9.53 37.16
C CYS A 349 -4.45 8.29 37.55
N LEU A 350 -5.43 7.85 36.75
CA LEU A 350 -6.30 6.71 37.10
C LEU A 350 -5.97 5.39 36.38
N CYS A 351 -4.98 5.39 35.48
CA CYS A 351 -4.43 4.15 34.91
C CYS A 351 -3.01 3.93 35.45
N GLY A 352 -2.94 3.58 36.73
CA GLY A 352 -1.69 3.16 37.38
C GLY A 352 -1.15 1.87 36.75
N ASN A 353 0.17 1.87 36.51
CA ASN A 353 1.01 0.74 36.12
C ASN A 353 0.78 0.17 34.71
N LEU A 354 1.15 0.96 33.70
CA LEU A 354 1.66 0.42 32.44
C LEU A 354 3.18 0.57 32.47
N GLU A 355 3.88 -0.53 32.77
CA GLU A 355 5.27 -0.67 32.35
C GLU A 355 5.33 -0.44 30.84
N VAL A 356 5.95 0.68 30.45
CA VAL A 356 6.23 0.98 29.05
C VAL A 356 7.25 -0.05 28.60
N ASP A 357 6.78 -1.02 27.83
CA ASP A 357 7.60 -2.00 27.13
C ASP A 357 8.57 -1.23 26.21
N GLN A 358 9.80 -0.97 26.68
CA GLN A 358 10.84 -0.19 26.00
C GLN A 358 11.28 -0.81 24.66
N HIS A 359 10.74 -1.96 24.30
CA HIS A 359 11.16 -2.71 23.11
C HIS A 359 10.66 -2.12 21.78
N ASP A 360 9.55 -1.37 21.76
CA ASP A 360 9.03 -0.77 20.52
C ASP A 360 9.62 0.62 20.21
N HIS A 361 10.08 1.37 21.22
CA HIS A 361 10.79 2.64 21.01
C HIS A 361 12.17 2.43 20.35
N ALA A 362 12.84 1.32 20.65
CA ALA A 362 14.14 0.99 20.06
C ALA A 362 14.06 0.65 18.56
N ARG A 363 12.90 0.21 18.06
CA ARG A 363 12.66 -0.03 16.61
C ARG A 363 12.39 1.24 15.82
N PHE A 364 11.81 2.27 16.43
CA PHE A 364 11.57 3.56 15.76
C PHE A 364 12.82 4.45 15.74
N SER A 365 13.61 4.47 16.82
CA SER A 365 14.84 5.28 16.86
C SER A 365 15.94 4.75 15.94
N LYS A 366 16.11 3.42 15.79
CA LYS A 366 17.08 2.84 14.86
C LYS A 366 16.77 3.09 13.38
N ASN A 367 15.50 3.28 13.01
CA ASN A 367 15.13 3.53 11.61
C ASN A 367 15.31 5.00 11.17
N LEU A 368 15.51 5.94 12.10
CA LEU A 368 15.78 7.35 11.80
C LEU A 368 17.28 7.69 11.83
N ASN A 369 18.08 6.98 12.63
CA ASN A 369 19.52 7.27 12.79
C ASN A 369 20.44 6.60 11.75
N ASP A 370 19.97 5.63 10.97
CA ASP A 370 20.74 5.00 9.86
C ASP A 370 20.68 5.81 8.53
N THR A 371 20.35 7.11 8.59
CA THR A 371 20.29 8.00 7.40
C THR A 371 21.04 9.32 7.58
N ARG A 372 22.30 9.25 8.01
CA ARG A 372 23.32 10.23 7.61
C ARG A 372 24.19 9.66 6.50
#